data_AF-A0A1G1TH46-F1
#
_entry.id   AF-A0A1G1TH46-F1
#
_cell.length_a   1.000
_cell.length_b   1.000
_cell.length_c   1.000
_cell.angle_alpha   90.00
_cell.angle_beta   90.00
_cell.angle_gamma   90.00
#
_symmetry.space_group_name_H-M   'P 1'
#
loop_
_entity.id
_entity.type
_entity.pdbx_description
1 polymer ?
#
loop_
_entity_poly.entity_id
_entity_poly.type
_entity_poly.pdbx_seq_one_letter_code
_entity_poly.pdbx_strand_id
1 'polypeptide(L)'
;MAAALLLTQYGLFLRGPVQARQHFNTDAVLSVLEKALLLAAILALLPGGLTLGSYVGARLGAAAFTAALFYGLLTRLFGRVRYRWQGRRARQALRASLPFALMAVLYGVNERVDMVMLERLHSPAEAGYYAGAYRWADAVMMYAWTVLPLFFAKFASTPHDAEAQRKLLWFGQRVVAAPLLFAVAFGLFRGEVLFWQFHHSRPDELAKMALCLRILFLNVLVHAFFAIYSTLLTSTPTRAP
;
A
#
# COMPACT_ATOMS: atom_id res chain seq x y z
N MET A 1 -20.14 -10.63 -2.21
CA MET A 1 -19.00 -9.69 -2.42
C MET A 1 -19.24 -8.30 -1.82
N ALA A 2 -20.40 -7.65 -2.06
CA ALA A 2 -20.67 -6.30 -1.53
C ALA A 2 -20.59 -6.18 0.00
N ALA A 3 -21.15 -7.13 0.75
CA ALA A 3 -21.07 -7.12 2.22
C ALA A 3 -19.63 -7.18 2.75
N ALA A 4 -18.76 -7.94 2.08
CA ALA A 4 -17.33 -8.02 2.43
C ALA A 4 -16.62 -6.68 2.25
N LEU A 5 -16.93 -6.00 1.15
CA LEU A 5 -16.39 -4.68 0.87
C LEU A 5 -16.88 -3.68 1.90
N LEU A 6 -18.18 -3.65 2.20
CA LEU A 6 -18.75 -2.76 3.22
C LEU A 6 -18.10 -2.96 4.58
N LEU A 7 -17.90 -4.21 5.00
CA LEU A 7 -17.26 -4.52 6.27
C LEU A 7 -15.80 -4.07 6.31
N THR A 8 -15.06 -4.26 5.21
CA THR A 8 -13.67 -3.81 5.09
C THR A 8 -13.58 -2.29 5.14
N GLN A 9 -14.46 -1.58 4.42
CA GLN A 9 -14.52 -0.12 4.44
C GLN A 9 -14.93 0.41 5.82
N TYR A 10 -15.83 -0.28 6.51
CA TYR A 10 -16.19 0.03 7.88
C TYR A 10 -15.00 -0.16 8.83
N GLY A 11 -14.24 -1.24 8.67
CA GLY A 11 -12.98 -1.45 9.40
C GLY A 11 -11.99 -0.30 9.21
N LEU A 12 -11.76 0.12 7.96
CA LEU A 12 -10.91 1.29 7.66
C LEU A 12 -11.43 2.59 8.30
N PHE A 13 -12.74 2.79 8.30
CA PHE A 13 -13.36 3.94 8.97
C PHE A 13 -13.12 3.93 10.49
N LEU A 14 -13.23 2.75 11.13
CA LEU A 14 -12.96 2.59 12.58
C LEU A 14 -11.49 2.85 12.96
N ARG A 15 -10.56 2.68 12.02
CA ARG A 15 -9.13 2.99 12.22
C ARG A 15 -8.84 4.50 12.27
N GLY A 16 -9.61 5.29 11.53
CA GLY A 16 -9.44 6.75 11.46
C GLY A 16 -9.35 7.46 12.83
N PRO A 17 -10.29 7.23 13.77
CA PRO A 17 -10.21 7.80 15.13
C PRO A 17 -8.96 7.41 15.93
N VAL A 18 -8.44 6.19 15.75
CA VAL A 18 -7.23 5.70 16.43
C VAL A 18 -6.00 6.43 15.88
N GLN A 19 -5.93 6.55 14.55
CA GLN A 19 -4.87 7.28 13.85
C GLN A 19 -4.90 8.79 14.17
N ALA A 20 -6.09 9.40 14.23
CA ALA A 20 -6.27 10.82 14.56
C ALA A 20 -5.75 11.18 15.97
N ARG A 21 -5.72 10.23 16.90
CA ARG A 21 -5.14 10.39 18.24
C ARG A 21 -3.71 9.86 18.38
N GLN A 22 -3.04 9.61 17.26
CA GLN A 22 -1.64 9.16 17.21
C GLN A 22 -1.37 7.81 17.91
N HIS A 23 -2.39 6.97 18.10
CA HIS A 23 -2.22 5.61 18.61
C HIS A 23 -1.74 4.66 17.48
N PHE A 24 -0.64 5.01 16.83
CA PHE A 24 -0.10 4.29 15.67
C PHE A 24 0.30 2.85 15.99
N ASN A 25 0.84 2.59 17.20
CA ASN A 25 1.19 1.23 17.62
C ASN A 25 -0.02 0.31 17.67
N THR A 26 -1.13 0.81 18.21
CA THR A 26 -2.39 0.07 18.27
C THR A 26 -2.92 -0.25 16.87
N ASP A 27 -2.92 0.76 15.99
CA ASP A 27 -3.33 0.58 14.60
C ASP A 27 -2.45 -0.41 13.83
N ALA A 28 -1.13 -0.35 14.05
CA ALA A 28 -0.15 -1.25 13.44
C ALA A 28 -0.35 -2.70 13.91
N VAL A 29 -0.43 -2.95 15.22
CA VAL A 29 -0.61 -4.30 15.78
C VAL A 29 -1.90 -4.94 15.25
N LEU A 30 -3.00 -4.19 15.24
CA LEU A 30 -4.27 -4.73 14.73
C LEU A 30 -4.22 -4.99 13.22
N SER A 31 -3.52 -4.15 12.44
CA SER A 31 -3.35 -4.41 11.01
C SER A 31 -2.50 -5.63 10.71
N VAL A 32 -1.48 -5.89 11.52
CA VAL A 32 -0.66 -7.10 11.41
C VAL A 32 -1.47 -8.32 11.81
N LEU A 33 -2.26 -8.21 12.89
CA LEU A 33 -3.16 -9.28 13.34
C LEU A 33 -4.16 -9.69 12.25
N GLU A 34 -4.82 -8.74 11.59
CA GLU A 34 -5.75 -9.02 10.48
C GLU A 34 -5.09 -9.84 9.36
N LYS A 35 -3.90 -9.41 8.92
CA LYS A 35 -3.14 -10.07 7.87
C LYS A 35 -2.64 -11.44 8.32
N ALA A 36 -2.21 -11.57 9.58
CA ALA A 36 -1.77 -12.84 10.16
C ALA A 36 -2.92 -13.85 10.28
N LEU A 37 -4.10 -13.40 10.70
CA LEU A 37 -5.31 -14.24 10.76
C LEU A 37 -5.74 -14.71 9.38
N LEU A 38 -5.76 -13.81 8.39
CA LEU A 38 -6.06 -14.18 7.02
C LEU A 38 -5.04 -15.19 6.47
N LEU A 39 -3.74 -14.95 6.71
CA LEU A 39 -2.68 -15.86 6.29
C LEU A 39 -2.84 -17.24 6.93
N ALA A 40 -3.07 -17.29 8.25
CA ALA A 40 -3.30 -18.54 8.98
C ALA A 40 -4.53 -19.30 8.45
N ALA A 41 -5.63 -18.59 8.18
CA ALA A 41 -6.84 -19.18 7.61
C ALA A 41 -6.59 -19.76 6.21
N ILE A 42 -5.85 -19.06 5.35
CA ILE A 42 -5.51 -19.55 4.01
C ILE A 42 -4.60 -20.78 4.10
N LEU A 43 -3.58 -20.76 4.97
CA LEU A 43 -2.68 -21.90 5.17
C LEU A 43 -3.42 -23.14 5.69
N ALA A 44 -4.41 -22.96 6.58
CA ALA A 44 -5.24 -24.04 7.07
C ALA A 44 -6.19 -24.62 6.00
N LEU A 45 -6.64 -23.80 5.05
CA LEU A 45 -7.50 -24.23 3.93
C LEU A 45 -6.72 -24.85 2.77
N LEU A 46 -5.42 -24.59 2.67
CA LEU A 46 -4.55 -25.05 1.59
C LEU A 46 -4.62 -26.58 1.36
N PRO A 47 -4.59 -27.45 2.39
CA PRO A 47 -4.63 -28.91 2.21
C PRO A 47 -5.96 -29.42 1.64
N GLY A 48 -7.07 -28.72 1.91
CA GLY A 48 -8.41 -29.08 1.42
C GLY A 48 -8.75 -28.52 0.04
N GLY A 49 -7.82 -27.76 -0.56
CA GLY A 49 -8.02 -27.04 -1.82
C GLY A 49 -8.59 -25.65 -1.61
N LEU A 50 -7.91 -24.63 -2.15
CA LEU A 50 -8.34 -23.24 -2.06
C LEU A 50 -9.31 -22.91 -3.20
N THR A 51 -10.60 -22.93 -2.93
CA THR A 51 -11.62 -22.43 -3.86
C THR A 51 -11.88 -20.94 -3.65
N LEU A 52 -12.40 -20.25 -4.67
CA LEU A 52 -12.78 -18.84 -4.56
C LEU A 52 -13.76 -18.59 -3.40
N GLY A 53 -14.73 -19.50 -3.20
CA GLY A 53 -15.70 -19.42 -2.11
C GLY A 53 -15.04 -19.52 -0.73
N SER A 54 -14.13 -20.49 -0.54
CA SER A 54 -13.38 -20.65 0.71
C SER A 54 -12.49 -19.45 1.02
N TYR A 55 -11.82 -18.88 0.00
CA TYR A 55 -11.00 -17.67 0.15
C TYR A 55 -11.84 -16.45 0.54
N VAL A 56 -13.00 -16.25 -0.11
CA VAL A 56 -13.93 -15.16 0.22
C VAL A 56 -14.45 -15.33 1.66
N GLY A 57 -14.78 -16.55 2.07
CA GLY A 57 -15.21 -16.87 3.44
C GLY A 57 -14.13 -16.56 4.47
N ALA A 58 -12.89 -17.02 4.25
CA ALA A 58 -11.74 -16.73 5.12
C ALA A 58 -11.48 -15.23 5.24
N ARG A 59 -11.50 -14.51 4.12
CA ARG A 59 -11.33 -13.05 4.08
C ARG A 59 -12.44 -12.33 4.84
N LEU A 60 -13.69 -12.77 4.67
CA LEU A 60 -14.83 -12.24 5.41
C LEU A 60 -14.70 -12.48 6.91
N GLY A 61 -14.36 -13.70 7.32
CA GLY A 61 -14.18 -14.06 8.72
C GLY A 61 -13.07 -13.26 9.39
N ALA A 62 -11.90 -13.15 8.74
CA ALA A 62 -10.78 -12.36 9.25
C ALA A 62 -11.14 -10.87 9.37
N ALA A 63 -11.80 -10.30 8.36
CA ALA A 63 -12.25 -8.90 8.39
C ALA A 63 -13.31 -8.67 9.48
N ALA A 64 -14.29 -9.57 9.63
CA ALA A 64 -15.32 -9.49 10.66
C ALA A 64 -14.75 -9.57 12.06
N PHE A 65 -13.85 -10.52 12.30
CA PHE A 65 -13.18 -10.68 13.58
C PHE A 65 -12.34 -9.44 13.93
N THR A 66 -11.57 -8.94 12.97
CA THR A 66 -10.77 -7.73 13.15
C THR A 66 -11.64 -6.50 13.41
N ALA A 67 -12.75 -6.34 12.69
CA ALA A 67 -13.70 -5.24 12.91
C ALA A 67 -14.35 -5.32 14.30
N ALA A 68 -14.74 -6.51 14.75
CA ALA A 68 -15.27 -6.74 16.09
C ALA A 68 -14.22 -6.41 17.18
N LEU A 69 -12.97 -6.81 16.98
CA LEU A 69 -11.86 -6.50 17.87
C LEU A 69 -11.56 -4.99 17.90
N PHE A 70 -11.59 -4.31 16.75
CA PHE A 70 -11.49 -2.85 16.65
C PHE A 70 -12.60 -2.16 17.42
N TYR A 71 -13.85 -2.60 17.24
CA TYR A 71 -14.99 -2.04 17.93
C TYR A 71 -14.87 -2.23 19.46
N GLY A 72 -14.49 -3.42 19.91
CA GLY A 72 -14.23 -3.69 21.33
C GLY A 72 -13.12 -2.80 21.90
N LEU A 73 -12.03 -2.62 21.16
CA LEU A 73 -10.92 -1.77 21.59
C LEU A 73 -11.31 -0.28 21.62
N LEU A 74 -12.05 0.19 20.62
CA LEU A 74 -12.57 1.56 20.58
C LEU A 74 -13.50 1.84 21.76
N THR A 75 -14.39 0.90 22.10
CA THR A 75 -15.29 1.07 23.24
C THR A 75 -14.55 1.09 24.57
N ARG A 76 -13.44 0.35 24.69
CA ARG A 76 -12.55 0.40 25.86
C ARG A 76 -11.73 1.69 25.93
N LEU A 77 -11.17 2.15 24.81
CA LEU A 77 -10.30 3.34 24.77
C LEU A 77 -11.08 4.65 24.84
N PHE A 78 -12.27 4.70 24.24
CA PHE A 78 -13.01 5.94 23.99
C PHE A 78 -14.44 5.94 24.54
N GLY A 79 -14.86 4.85 25.19
CA GLY A 79 -16.21 4.66 25.67
C GLY A 79 -17.19 4.24 24.57
N ARG A 80 -18.44 3.99 24.93
CA ARG A 80 -19.48 3.58 23.98
C ARG A 80 -19.70 4.66 22.91
N VAL A 81 -19.64 4.24 21.65
CA VAL A 81 -19.94 5.10 20.49
C VAL A 81 -21.41 5.54 20.58
N ARG A 82 -21.65 6.78 21.02
CA ARG A 82 -22.99 7.37 21.03
C ARG A 82 -23.36 7.75 19.61
N TYR A 83 -24.25 6.98 19.00
CA TYR A 83 -24.75 7.27 17.66
C TYR A 83 -25.59 8.56 17.71
N ARG A 84 -25.03 9.67 17.21
CA ARG A 84 -25.74 10.94 17.07
C ARG A 84 -25.70 11.34 15.60
N TRP A 85 -26.85 11.33 14.95
CA TRP A 85 -26.96 11.80 13.57
C TRP A 85 -26.66 13.29 13.48
N GLN A 86 -25.66 13.66 12.68
CA GLN A 86 -25.24 15.05 12.49
C GLN A 86 -24.96 15.31 11.01
N GLY A 87 -26.01 15.32 10.19
CA GLY A 87 -25.90 15.44 8.73
C GLY A 87 -25.04 16.62 8.24
N ARG A 88 -25.06 17.76 8.95
CA ARG A 88 -24.21 18.92 8.62
C ARG A 88 -22.72 18.61 8.79
N ARG A 89 -22.32 17.92 9.87
CA ARG A 89 -20.92 17.50 10.08
C ARG A 89 -20.51 16.40 9.11
N ALA A 90 -21.41 15.46 8.80
CA ALA A 90 -21.16 14.42 7.80
C ALA A 90 -20.92 15.02 6.42
N ARG A 91 -21.72 16.00 5.99
CA ARG A 91 -21.52 16.69 4.70
C ARG A 91 -20.21 17.47 4.64
N GLN A 92 -19.83 18.12 5.74
CA GLN A 92 -18.54 18.83 5.83
C GLN A 92 -17.37 17.84 5.73
N ALA A 93 -17.42 16.73 6.47
CA ALA A 93 -16.40 15.68 6.42
C ALA A 93 -16.31 15.06 5.02
N LEU A 94 -17.44 14.81 4.35
CA LEU A 94 -17.48 14.25 3.00
C LEU A 94 -16.82 15.21 1.98
N ARG A 95 -17.13 16.51 2.05
CA ARG A 95 -16.48 17.53 1.20
C ARG A 95 -14.99 17.63 1.45
N ALA A 96 -14.56 17.60 2.72
CA ALA A 96 -13.14 17.63 3.08
C ALA A 96 -12.39 16.37 2.62
N SER A 97 -13.09 15.23 2.53
CA SER A 97 -12.52 13.96 2.08
C SER A 97 -12.50 13.80 0.55
N LEU A 98 -13.21 14.66 -0.19
CA LEU A 98 -13.33 14.57 -1.66
C LEU A 98 -11.99 14.62 -2.41
N PRO A 99 -11.03 15.54 -2.12
CA PRO A 99 -9.74 15.53 -2.80
C PRO A 99 -8.95 14.24 -2.54
N PHE A 100 -9.01 13.71 -1.31
CA PHE A 100 -8.35 12.44 -0.96
C PHE A 100 -9.02 11.24 -1.65
N ALA A 101 -10.35 11.25 -1.75
CA ALA A 101 -11.08 10.23 -2.50
C ALA A 101 -10.73 10.27 -3.99
N LEU A 102 -10.61 11.47 -4.58
CA LEU A 102 -10.19 11.63 -5.97
C LEU A 102 -8.76 11.12 -6.17
N MET A 103 -7.83 11.45 -5.28
CA MET A 103 -6.46 10.92 -5.32
C MET A 103 -6.46 9.39 -5.26
N ALA A 104 -7.22 8.79 -4.33
CA ALA A 104 -7.32 7.33 -4.20
C ALA A 104 -7.91 6.66 -5.46
N VAL A 105 -8.92 7.29 -6.09
CA VAL A 105 -9.50 6.81 -7.35
C VAL A 105 -8.48 6.92 -8.48
N LEU A 106 -7.84 8.07 -8.65
CA LEU A 106 -6.83 8.29 -9.70
C LEU A 106 -5.66 7.32 -9.55
N TYR A 107 -5.18 7.12 -8.33
CA TYR A 107 -4.13 6.16 -8.03
C TYR A 107 -4.56 4.72 -8.36
N GLY A 108 -5.74 4.30 -7.89
CA GLY A 108 -6.26 2.97 -8.18
C GLY A 108 -6.53 2.72 -9.68
N VAL A 109 -6.93 3.76 -10.43
CA VAL A 109 -7.04 3.68 -11.89
C VAL A 109 -5.65 3.56 -12.51
N ASN A 110 -4.69 4.37 -12.09
CA ASN A 110 -3.33 4.34 -12.61
C ASN A 110 -2.65 2.97 -12.42
N GLU A 111 -2.85 2.31 -11.27
CA GLU A 111 -2.29 0.96 -11.04
C GLU A 111 -2.96 -0.14 -11.89
N ARG A 112 -4.20 0.06 -12.30
CA ARG A 112 -5.01 -0.98 -12.98
C ARG A 112 -5.13 -0.77 -14.48
N VAL A 113 -4.97 0.46 -14.96
CA VAL A 113 -5.17 0.82 -16.35
C VAL A 113 -4.20 0.06 -17.25
N ASP A 114 -2.94 -0.08 -16.85
CA ASP A 114 -1.91 -0.79 -17.62
C ASP A 114 -2.30 -2.25 -17.89
N MET A 115 -2.80 -2.94 -16.86
CA MET A 115 -3.23 -4.33 -16.97
C MET A 115 -4.44 -4.48 -17.90
N VAL A 116 -5.42 -3.59 -17.78
CA VAL A 116 -6.61 -3.60 -18.66
C VAL A 116 -6.23 -3.24 -20.09
N MET A 117 -5.32 -2.28 -20.28
CA MET A 117 -4.81 -1.90 -21.60
C MET A 117 -4.08 -3.06 -22.27
N LEU A 118 -3.20 -3.76 -21.55
CA LEU A 118 -2.49 -4.94 -22.07
C LEU A 118 -3.44 -6.08 -22.44
N GLU A 119 -4.46 -6.32 -21.61
CA GLU A 119 -5.48 -7.33 -21.90
C GLU A 119 -6.25 -7.01 -23.19
N ARG A 120 -6.59 -5.73 -23.41
CA ARG A 120 -7.37 -5.27 -24.57
C ARG A 120 -6.55 -5.10 -25.84
N LEU A 121 -5.30 -4.66 -25.73
CA LEU A 121 -4.43 -4.38 -26.88
C LEU A 121 -3.71 -5.63 -27.39
N HIS A 122 -3.47 -6.62 -26.52
CA HIS A 122 -2.71 -7.79 -26.88
C HIS A 122 -3.40 -9.10 -26.49
N SER A 123 -3.36 -9.48 -25.21
CA SER A 123 -4.05 -10.68 -24.74
C SER A 123 -4.16 -10.74 -23.21
N PRO A 124 -5.12 -11.51 -22.67
CA PRO A 124 -5.19 -11.79 -21.24
C PRO A 124 -3.93 -12.46 -20.67
N ALA A 125 -3.21 -13.24 -21.48
CA ALA A 125 -1.97 -13.89 -21.06
C ALA A 125 -0.85 -12.87 -20.78
N GLU A 126 -0.64 -11.90 -21.68
CA GLU A 126 0.36 -10.84 -21.47
C GLU A 126 0.01 -9.95 -20.28
N ALA A 127 -1.28 -9.65 -20.09
CA ALA A 127 -1.73 -8.94 -18.89
C ALA A 127 -1.39 -9.71 -17.60
N GLY A 128 -1.48 -11.05 -17.62
CA GLY A 128 -1.06 -11.92 -16.53
C GLY A 128 0.45 -11.90 -16.28
N TYR A 129 1.27 -11.88 -17.33
CA TYR A 129 2.74 -11.78 -17.20
C TYR A 129 3.15 -10.45 -16.59
N TYR A 130 2.55 -9.35 -17.07
CA TYR A 130 2.73 -8.03 -16.48
C TYR A 130 2.30 -8.00 -15.01
N ALA A 131 1.16 -8.62 -14.68
CA ALA A 131 0.68 -8.75 -13.30
C ALA A 131 1.73 -9.38 -12.38
N GLY A 132 2.32 -10.48 -12.83
CA GLY A 132 3.32 -11.22 -12.07
C GLY A 132 4.54 -10.37 -11.77
N ALA A 133 5.03 -9.62 -12.77
CA ALA A 133 6.15 -8.70 -12.62
C ALA A 133 5.81 -7.49 -11.71
N TYR A 134 4.62 -6.90 -11.90
CA TYR A 134 4.17 -5.73 -11.14
C TYR A 134 4.10 -5.98 -9.64
N ARG A 135 3.72 -7.19 -9.22
CA ARG A 135 3.70 -7.58 -7.79
C ARG A 135 5.05 -7.40 -7.10
N TRP A 136 6.15 -7.67 -7.81
CA TRP A 136 7.50 -7.48 -7.26
C TRP A 136 7.91 -6.01 -7.23
N ALA A 137 7.55 -5.23 -8.25
CA ALA A 137 7.77 -3.79 -8.26
C ALA A 137 7.02 -3.11 -7.11
N ASP A 138 5.74 -3.45 -6.91
CA ASP A 138 4.91 -2.95 -5.82
C ASP A 138 5.48 -3.34 -4.44
N ALA A 139 5.90 -4.60 -4.28
CA ALA A 139 6.54 -5.07 -3.04
C ALA A 139 7.82 -4.29 -2.69
N VAL A 140 8.66 -3.95 -3.68
CA VAL A 140 9.84 -3.10 -3.47
C VAL A 140 9.42 -1.67 -3.11
N MET A 141 8.41 -1.12 -3.78
CA MET A 141 7.89 0.21 -3.51
C MET A 141 7.28 0.36 -2.11
N MET A 142 6.76 -0.71 -1.50
CA MET A 142 6.28 -0.69 -0.10
C MET A 142 7.34 -0.19 0.89
N TYR A 143 8.63 -0.42 0.61
CA TYR A 143 9.72 0.14 1.40
C TYR A 143 9.67 1.68 1.39
N ALA A 144 9.59 2.27 0.20
CA ALA A 144 9.50 3.72 0.03
C ALA A 144 8.26 4.29 0.73
N TRP A 145 7.09 3.66 0.54
CA TRP A 145 5.83 4.05 1.19
C TRP A 145 5.89 4.01 2.71
N THR A 146 6.74 3.17 3.30
CA THR A 146 6.93 3.08 4.75
C THR A 146 7.88 4.15 5.28
N VAL A 147 8.95 4.43 4.54
CA VAL A 147 10.04 5.30 5.00
C VAL A 147 9.78 6.78 4.71
N LEU A 148 9.20 7.12 3.57
CA LEU A 148 8.98 8.52 3.17
C LEU A 148 8.08 9.32 4.13
N PRO A 149 6.99 8.77 4.70
CA PRO A 149 6.17 9.50 5.67
C PRO A 149 6.94 9.92 6.94
N LEU A 150 7.93 9.14 7.36
CA LEU A 150 8.81 9.50 8.48
C LEU A 150 9.66 10.73 8.14
N PHE A 151 10.23 10.75 6.93
CA PHE A 151 11.00 11.89 6.44
C PHE A 151 10.12 13.13 6.23
N PHE A 152 8.90 12.96 5.72
CA PHE A 152 7.91 14.03 5.61
C PHE A 152 7.71 14.71 6.97
N ALA A 153 7.41 13.93 8.02
CA ALA A 153 7.20 14.46 9.36
C ALA A 153 8.45 15.16 9.92
N LYS A 154 9.64 14.63 9.64
CA LYS A 154 10.90 15.24 10.06
C LYS A 154 11.19 16.56 9.34
N PHE A 155 11.01 16.63 8.02
CA PHE A 155 11.17 17.88 7.27
C PHE A 155 10.17 18.95 7.72
N ALA A 156 8.91 18.56 7.96
CA ALA A 156 7.88 19.46 8.47
C ALA A 156 8.16 19.97 9.89
N SER A 157 8.97 19.26 10.68
CA SER A 157 9.36 19.70 12.03
C SER A 157 10.48 20.76 12.06
N THR A 158 11.23 20.90 10.97
CA THR A 158 12.32 21.89 10.83
C THR A 158 12.18 22.70 9.54
N PRO A 159 11.08 23.45 9.34
CA PRO A 159 10.76 24.11 8.06
C PRO A 159 11.64 25.33 7.76
N HIS A 160 12.33 25.90 8.76
CA HIS A 160 13.11 27.13 8.63
C HIS A 160 14.62 26.94 8.81
N ASP A 161 15.09 25.71 8.98
CA ASP A 161 16.50 25.38 9.14
C ASP A 161 17.02 24.68 7.89
N ALA A 162 17.61 25.46 6.99
CA ALA A 162 18.16 24.96 5.73
C ALA A 162 19.34 23.99 5.94
N GLU A 163 20.09 24.12 7.03
CA GLU A 163 21.20 23.22 7.32
C GLU A 163 20.69 21.87 7.84
N ALA A 164 19.73 21.88 8.76
CA ALA A 164 19.08 20.67 9.23
C ALA A 164 18.35 19.95 8.09
N GLN A 165 17.63 20.67 7.24
CA GLN A 165 16.97 20.10 6.05
C GLN A 165 17.98 19.47 5.09
N ARG A 166 19.11 20.14 4.82
CA ARG A 166 20.17 19.59 3.97
C ARG A 166 20.74 18.30 4.57
N LYS A 167 21.09 18.30 5.86
CA LYS A 167 21.61 17.10 6.55
C LYS A 167 20.60 15.94 6.50
N LEU A 168 19.33 16.24 6.76
CA LEU A 168 18.24 15.27 6.74
C LEU A 168 17.99 14.73 5.32
N LEU A 169 18.07 15.58 4.29
CA LEU A 169 17.95 15.17 2.89
C LEU A 169 19.08 14.21 2.50
N TRP A 170 20.33 14.53 2.83
CA TRP A 170 21.46 13.64 2.56
C TRP A 170 21.34 12.30 3.26
N PHE A 171 20.88 12.31 4.51
CA PHE A 171 20.61 11.09 5.25
C PHE A 171 19.46 10.29 4.62
N GLY A 172 18.33 10.95 4.34
CA GLY A 172 17.15 10.33 3.74
C GLY A 172 17.39 9.79 2.35
N GLN A 173 18.18 10.49 1.53
CA GLN A 173 18.60 10.00 0.22
C GLN A 173 19.35 8.68 0.36
N ARG A 174 20.27 8.52 1.31
CA ARG A 174 20.98 7.24 1.50
C ARG A 174 20.05 6.14 2.01
N VAL A 175 19.19 6.47 2.97
CA VAL A 175 18.24 5.51 3.56
C VAL A 175 17.22 5.02 2.53
N VAL A 176 16.71 5.90 1.66
CA VAL A 176 15.72 5.54 0.64
C VAL A 176 16.40 4.93 -0.59
N ALA A 177 17.42 5.59 -1.13
CA ALA A 177 18.02 5.18 -2.39
C ALA A 177 18.84 3.90 -2.28
N ALA A 178 19.63 3.69 -1.22
CA ALA A 178 20.53 2.53 -1.18
C ALA A 178 19.78 1.18 -1.25
N PRO A 179 18.72 0.93 -0.47
CA PRO A 179 17.94 -0.30 -0.59
C PRO A 179 17.18 -0.41 -1.91
N LEU A 180 16.64 0.70 -2.43
CA LEU A 180 15.94 0.70 -3.71
C LEU A 180 16.89 0.44 -4.88
N LEU A 181 18.08 1.04 -4.90
CA LEU A 181 19.11 0.80 -5.90
C LEU A 181 19.62 -0.64 -5.85
N PHE A 182 19.76 -1.21 -4.64
CA PHE A 182 20.07 -2.63 -4.49
C PHE A 182 18.97 -3.51 -5.08
N ALA A 183 17.71 -3.23 -4.76
CA ALA A 183 16.57 -3.93 -5.34
C ALA A 183 16.53 -3.78 -6.88
N VAL A 184 16.78 -2.58 -7.40
CA VAL A 184 16.87 -2.31 -8.84
C VAL A 184 17.95 -3.17 -9.49
N ALA A 185 19.17 -3.14 -8.95
CA ALA A 185 20.25 -3.98 -9.45
C ALA A 185 19.87 -5.47 -9.43
N PHE A 186 19.29 -5.93 -8.32
CA PHE A 186 18.83 -7.31 -8.20
C PHE A 186 17.76 -7.66 -9.26
N GLY A 187 16.74 -6.83 -9.45
CA GLY A 187 15.69 -7.10 -10.44
C GLY A 187 16.19 -7.02 -11.89
N LEU A 188 17.15 -6.14 -12.18
CA LEU A 188 17.73 -6.02 -13.52
C LEU A 188 18.60 -7.24 -13.88
N PHE A 189 19.50 -7.64 -12.98
CA PHE A 189 20.49 -8.68 -13.24
C PHE A 189 20.05 -10.10 -12.84
N ARG A 190 19.19 -10.22 -11.82
CA ARG A 190 18.78 -11.50 -11.20
C ARG A 190 17.26 -11.61 -11.01
N GLY A 191 16.48 -10.78 -11.69
CA GLY A 191 15.02 -10.74 -11.54
C GLY A 191 14.31 -12.06 -11.87
N GLU A 192 14.90 -12.90 -12.71
CA GLU A 192 14.39 -14.24 -13.03
C GLU A 192 14.20 -15.13 -11.78
N VAL A 193 15.03 -14.97 -10.75
CA VAL A 193 14.95 -15.74 -9.50
C VAL A 193 13.68 -15.41 -8.71
N LEU A 194 13.12 -14.22 -8.88
CA LEU A 194 11.89 -13.79 -8.19
C LEU A 194 10.66 -14.58 -8.66
N PHE A 195 10.71 -15.19 -9.83
CA PHE A 195 9.59 -15.95 -10.39
C PHE A 195 9.59 -17.43 -9.97
N TRP A 196 10.33 -17.79 -8.90
CA TRP A 196 10.34 -19.15 -8.36
C TRP A 196 8.94 -19.71 -8.07
N GLN A 197 7.98 -18.86 -7.70
CA GLN A 197 6.58 -19.27 -7.43
C GLN A 197 5.84 -19.79 -8.68
N PHE A 198 6.35 -19.52 -9.89
CA PHE A 198 5.73 -19.88 -11.17
C PHE A 198 6.30 -21.17 -11.74
N HIS A 199 6.43 -22.22 -10.92
CA HIS A 199 7.02 -23.52 -11.31
C HIS A 199 6.32 -24.22 -12.48
N HIS A 200 5.05 -23.92 -12.74
CA HIS A 200 4.26 -24.52 -13.82
C HIS A 200 4.27 -23.69 -15.12
N SER A 201 4.92 -22.53 -15.12
CA SER A 201 5.03 -21.67 -16.30
C SER A 201 6.16 -22.14 -17.21
N ARG A 202 5.98 -21.95 -18.51
CA ARG A 202 7.01 -22.31 -19.49
C ARG A 202 8.19 -21.34 -19.42
N PRO A 203 9.40 -21.75 -19.86
CA PRO A 203 10.58 -20.89 -19.82
C PRO A 203 10.43 -19.56 -20.60
N ASP A 204 9.68 -19.57 -21.71
CA ASP A 204 9.38 -18.38 -22.50
C ASP A 204 8.45 -17.41 -21.76
N GLU A 205 7.49 -17.93 -21.01
CA GLU A 205 6.58 -17.14 -20.17
C GLU A 205 7.36 -16.45 -19.03
N LEU A 206 8.27 -17.18 -18.39
CA LEU A 206 9.17 -16.63 -17.36
C LEU A 206 10.10 -15.55 -17.91
N ALA A 207 10.61 -15.73 -19.12
CA ALA A 207 11.45 -14.73 -19.78
C ALA A 207 10.68 -13.42 -20.05
N LYS A 208 9.42 -13.50 -20.47
CA LYS A 208 8.53 -12.34 -20.64
C LYS A 208 8.27 -11.63 -19.32
N MET A 209 7.94 -12.37 -18.26
CA MET A 209 7.76 -11.79 -16.92
C MET A 209 9.03 -11.07 -16.44
N ALA A 210 10.20 -11.67 -16.63
CA ALA A 210 11.48 -11.06 -16.29
C ALA A 210 11.76 -9.79 -17.11
N LEU A 211 11.38 -9.76 -18.39
CA LEU A 211 11.48 -8.55 -19.21
C LEU A 211 10.56 -7.44 -18.69
N CYS A 212 9.29 -7.74 -18.41
CA CYS A 212 8.35 -6.79 -17.81
C CYS A 212 8.89 -6.24 -16.49
N LEU A 213 9.46 -7.11 -15.66
CA LEU A 213 10.06 -6.71 -14.38
C LEU A 213 11.21 -5.72 -14.59
N ARG A 214 12.12 -6.00 -15.53
CA ARG A 214 13.25 -5.11 -15.84
C ARG A 214 12.77 -3.72 -16.27
N ILE A 215 11.73 -3.65 -17.10
CA ILE A 215 11.11 -2.39 -17.52
C ILE A 215 10.52 -1.64 -16.33
N LEU A 216 9.74 -2.33 -15.49
CA LEU A 216 9.14 -1.74 -14.29
C LEU A 216 10.20 -1.25 -13.29
N PHE A 217 11.34 -1.93 -13.19
CA PHE A 217 12.41 -1.55 -12.27
C PHE A 217 13.14 -0.28 -12.72
N LEU A 218 13.00 0.15 -13.98
CA LEU A 218 13.42 1.49 -14.40
C LEU A 218 12.57 2.58 -13.73
N ASN A 219 11.28 2.34 -13.49
CA ASN A 219 10.44 3.26 -12.73
C ASN A 219 10.87 3.31 -11.25
N VAL A 220 11.20 2.16 -10.66
CA VAL A 220 11.74 2.08 -9.29
C VAL A 220 13.07 2.83 -9.17
N LEU A 221 13.92 2.77 -10.21
CA LEU A 221 15.17 3.53 -10.27
C LEU A 221 14.93 5.03 -10.19
N VAL A 222 13.94 5.55 -10.93
CA VAL A 222 13.56 6.97 -10.85
C VAL A 222 13.10 7.31 -9.42
N HIS A 223 12.27 6.47 -8.81
CA HIS A 223 11.84 6.67 -7.42
C HIS A 223 13.00 6.67 -6.43
N ALA A 224 14.01 5.81 -6.62
CA ALA A 224 15.19 5.76 -5.77
C ALA A 224 15.94 7.11 -5.71
N PHE A 225 15.96 7.86 -6.81
CA PHE A 225 16.61 9.17 -6.85
C PHE A 225 15.71 10.31 -6.41
N PHE A 226 14.42 10.31 -6.78
CA PHE A 226 13.58 11.51 -6.66
C PHE A 226 12.58 11.49 -5.50
N ALA A 227 12.28 10.33 -4.91
CA ALA A 227 11.20 10.22 -3.93
C ALA A 227 11.40 11.10 -2.69
N ILE A 228 12.64 11.21 -2.18
CA ILE A 228 12.93 12.04 -1.01
C ILE A 228 12.84 13.53 -1.32
N TYR A 229 13.22 13.95 -2.54
CA TYR A 229 13.11 15.35 -2.98
C TYR A 229 11.65 15.77 -3.10
N SER A 230 10.81 14.90 -3.67
CA SER A 230 9.36 15.11 -3.70
C SER A 230 8.78 15.25 -2.28
N THR A 231 9.26 14.44 -1.34
CA THR A 231 8.86 14.50 0.07
C THR A 231 9.26 15.82 0.73
N LEU A 232 10.48 16.30 0.49
CA LEU A 232 10.93 17.61 0.95
C LEU A 232 10.04 18.74 0.39
N LEU A 233 9.86 18.78 -0.94
CA LEU A 233 9.07 19.83 -1.61
C LEU A 233 7.62 19.90 -1.11
N THR A 234 7.00 18.76 -0.83
CA THR A 234 5.62 18.71 -0.32
C THR A 234 5.50 19.03 1.16
N SER A 235 6.55 18.74 1.95
CA SER A 235 6.57 19.02 3.40
C SER A 235 6.88 20.47 3.75
N THR A 236 7.57 21.19 2.85
CA THR A 236 7.98 22.57 3.11
C THR A 236 6.89 23.51 2.56
N PRO A 237 6.26 24.36 3.38
CA PRO A 237 5.31 25.33 2.86
C PRO A 237 6.06 26.25 1.89
N THR A 238 5.72 26.18 0.62
CA THR A 238 6.22 27.10 -0.39
C THR A 238 5.89 28.51 0.06
N ARG A 239 6.91 29.34 0.34
CA ARG A 239 6.71 30.80 0.37
C ARG A 239 6.15 31.17 -1.00
N ALA A 240 4.87 31.55 -1.04
CA ALA A 240 4.40 32.36 -2.14
C ALA A 240 5.29 33.62 -2.18
N PRO A 241 5.79 34.01 -3.36
CA PRO A 241 6.60 35.23 -3.50
C PRO A 241 5.82 36.47 -3.05
#